data_AF-A0A836JCC7-F1
#
_entry.id   AF-A0A836JCC7-F1
#
_cell.length_a   1.000
_cell.length_b   1.000
_cell.length_c   1.000
_cell.angle_alpha   90.00
_cell.angle_beta   90.00
_cell.angle_gamma   90.00
#
_symmetry.space_group_name_H-M   'P 1'
#
loop_
_entity.id
_entity.type
_entity.pdbx_description
1 polymer ?
#
loop_
_entity_poly.entity_id
_entity_poly.type
_entity_poly.pdbx_seq_one_letter_code
_entity_poly.pdbx_strand_id
1 'polypeptide(L)'
;MVGAKCRIASWNVCSLLITGKLANVVKEINRMKIDILGISKSRWTNNGACYYKRSNLTRRQTNMNVIIGATSMLKYVTEGVTDRFGLGLRNEIGDLLIQFYKEKDLVIKNIYYDFPSRRLYTWKTPQDKDTHIVRNQIDYLIINKRFQNNIKRVATYPGSDIGSDHNPLIADFKFRGKLITQKMKSIRLNIQALKEDGYREQVKDRMDRECQRREDIQGMSMEDQWTSIKLNIQRSAKEILSYEKREAKKS
;
A
#
# COMPACT_ATOMS: atom_id res chain seq x y z
N MET A 1 -4.50 3.83 -26.73
CA MET A 1 -4.26 3.05 -25.49
C MET A 1 -4.59 3.90 -24.27
N VAL A 2 -5.65 3.60 -23.53
CA VAL A 2 -5.96 4.26 -22.25
C VAL A 2 -5.00 3.70 -21.20
N GLY A 3 -4.01 4.51 -20.78
CA GLY A 3 -3.07 4.11 -19.73
C GLY A 3 -3.75 4.02 -18.38
N ALA A 4 -3.49 2.95 -17.63
CA ALA A 4 -4.03 2.76 -16.29
C ALA A 4 -3.56 3.90 -15.37
N LYS A 5 -4.50 4.50 -14.64
CA LYS A 5 -4.21 5.51 -13.61
C LYS A 5 -4.17 4.83 -12.25
N CYS A 6 -3.24 5.23 -11.41
CA CYS A 6 -3.14 4.78 -10.03
C CYS A 6 -2.73 5.97 -9.17
N ARG A 7 -3.42 6.17 -8.05
CA ARG A 7 -3.07 7.19 -7.07
C ARG A 7 -2.40 6.52 -5.88
N ILE A 8 -1.13 6.83 -5.68
CA ILE A 8 -0.34 6.34 -4.55
C ILE A 8 -0.15 7.49 -3.57
N ALA A 9 -0.24 7.23 -2.28
CA ALA A 9 0.06 8.21 -1.26
C ALA A 9 1.02 7.65 -0.22
N SER A 10 1.72 8.54 0.47
CA SER A 10 2.39 8.21 1.71
C SER A 10 1.98 9.18 2.81
N TRP A 11 1.82 8.64 4.01
CA TRP A 11 1.36 9.40 5.14
C TRP A 11 1.96 8.88 6.44
N ASN A 12 2.67 9.76 7.13
CA ASN A 12 3.01 9.57 8.52
C ASN A 12 1.80 9.91 9.38
N VAL A 13 1.27 8.94 10.13
CA VAL A 13 0.04 9.09 10.90
C VAL A 13 0.30 9.30 12.40
N CYS A 14 1.55 9.35 12.83
CA CYS A 14 2.05 9.59 14.21
C CYS A 14 1.57 8.64 15.34
N SER A 15 0.52 7.84 15.12
CA SER A 15 0.10 6.63 15.84
C SER A 15 -1.28 6.24 15.34
N LEU A 16 -1.56 4.94 15.18
CA LEU A 16 -2.92 4.41 14.92
C LEU A 16 -3.54 3.74 16.15
N LEU A 17 -2.88 3.80 17.32
CA LEU A 17 -3.42 3.24 18.56
C LEU A 17 -4.56 4.07 19.16
N ILE A 18 -4.82 5.25 18.61
CA ILE A 18 -5.91 6.12 19.03
C ILE A 18 -7.22 5.61 18.42
N THR A 19 -8.23 5.39 19.26
CA THR A 19 -9.57 4.96 18.85
C THR A 19 -10.15 5.89 17.78
N GLY A 20 -10.77 5.32 16.73
CA GLY A 20 -11.39 6.08 15.63
C GLY A 20 -10.43 6.65 14.59
N LYS A 21 -9.13 6.77 14.89
CA LYS A 21 -8.15 7.36 13.95
C LYS A 21 -7.98 6.54 12.68
N LEU A 22 -7.99 5.20 12.79
CA LEU A 22 -7.96 4.31 11.63
C LEU A 22 -9.19 4.53 10.73
N ALA A 23 -10.39 4.70 11.31
CA ALA A 23 -11.60 4.97 10.54
C ALA A 23 -11.51 6.31 9.81
N ASN A 24 -10.95 7.34 10.45
CA ASN A 24 -10.68 8.63 9.82
C ASN A 24 -9.67 8.49 8.66
N VAL A 25 -8.59 7.73 8.85
CA VAL A 25 -7.64 7.44 7.77
C VAL A 25 -8.34 6.76 6.58
N VAL A 26 -9.21 5.77 6.83
CA VAL A 26 -9.97 5.09 5.77
C VAL A 26 -10.94 6.05 5.06
N LYS A 27 -11.63 6.92 5.79
CA LYS A 27 -12.49 7.96 5.22
C LYS A 27 -11.69 8.91 4.32
N GLU A 28 -10.51 9.31 4.76
CA GLU A 28 -9.60 10.18 4.03
C GLU A 28 -9.02 9.51 2.76
N ILE A 29 -8.68 8.23 2.83
CA ILE A 29 -8.28 7.42 1.65
C ILE A 29 -9.38 7.43 0.58
N ASN A 30 -10.62 7.18 1.00
CA ASN A 30 -11.78 7.17 0.10
C ASN A 30 -12.04 8.57 -0.48
N ARG A 31 -11.99 9.62 0.34
CA ARG A 31 -12.16 11.02 -0.06
C ARG A 31 -11.14 11.43 -1.12
N MET A 32 -9.87 11.07 -0.91
CA MET A 32 -8.76 11.39 -1.80
C MET A 32 -8.64 10.44 -3.00
N LYS A 33 -9.44 9.36 -3.03
CA LYS A 33 -9.41 8.31 -4.06
C LYS A 33 -8.02 7.67 -4.19
N ILE A 34 -7.38 7.36 -3.05
CA ILE A 34 -6.07 6.72 -3.01
C ILE A 34 -6.23 5.22 -3.26
N ASP A 35 -5.45 4.67 -4.19
CA ASP A 35 -5.43 3.24 -4.51
C ASP A 35 -4.44 2.47 -3.62
N ILE A 36 -3.29 3.07 -3.32
CA ILE A 36 -2.23 2.48 -2.48
C ILE A 36 -1.74 3.54 -1.49
N LEU A 37 -1.77 3.21 -0.19
CA LEU A 37 -1.26 4.09 0.87
C LEU A 37 -0.06 3.44 1.57
N GLY A 38 1.08 4.13 1.59
CA GLY A 38 2.20 3.82 2.47
C GLY A 38 2.06 4.56 3.80
N ILE A 39 1.88 3.82 4.89
CA ILE A 39 1.72 4.39 6.24
C ILE A 39 3.06 4.32 6.99
N SER A 40 3.44 5.39 7.67
CA SER A 40 4.57 5.41 8.61
C SER A 40 4.14 5.86 10.01
N LYS A 41 4.94 5.50 11.03
CA LYS A 41 4.66 5.70 12.46
C LYS A 41 3.26 5.22 12.91
N SER A 42 2.80 4.07 12.41
CA SER A 42 1.54 3.43 12.86
C SER A 42 1.57 2.99 14.32
N ARG A 43 2.77 2.67 14.85
CA ARG A 43 3.01 2.12 16.20
C ARG A 43 2.28 0.80 16.47
N TRP A 44 1.95 0.04 15.43
CA TRP A 44 1.45 -1.32 15.59
C TRP A 44 2.57 -2.24 16.05
N THR A 45 2.28 -3.04 17.07
CA THR A 45 3.16 -4.12 17.52
C THR A 45 2.97 -5.32 16.58
N ASN A 46 4.06 -6.01 16.27
CA ASN A 46 4.21 -7.06 15.25
C ASN A 46 4.40 -6.57 13.80
N ASN A 47 5.17 -7.32 13.01
CA ASN A 47 5.35 -7.10 11.57
C ASN A 47 4.00 -7.24 10.86
N GLY A 48 3.49 -6.16 10.27
CA GLY A 48 2.22 -6.16 9.56
C GLY A 48 2.29 -5.31 8.30
N ALA A 49 2.19 -5.95 7.13
CA ALA A 49 1.85 -5.27 5.89
C ALA A 49 0.32 -5.29 5.76
N CYS A 50 -0.31 -4.12 5.74
CA CYS A 50 -1.75 -4.00 5.52
C CYS A 50 -2.00 -3.82 4.01
N TYR A 51 -2.51 -4.86 3.35
CA TYR A 51 -2.84 -4.82 1.93
C TYR A 51 -4.29 -4.38 1.73
N TYR A 52 -4.52 -3.17 1.23
CA TYR A 52 -5.81 -2.80 0.67
C TYR A 52 -5.88 -3.31 -0.78
N LYS A 53 -6.83 -4.21 -1.05
CA LYS A 53 -6.91 -4.94 -2.32
C LYS A 53 -7.51 -4.06 -3.41
N ARG A 54 -6.69 -3.62 -4.37
CA ARG A 54 -7.15 -3.29 -5.72
C ARG A 54 -6.13 -3.71 -6.79
N SER A 55 -6.53 -4.73 -7.56
CA SER A 55 -5.93 -5.27 -8.80
C SER A 55 -4.51 -5.85 -8.75
N ASN A 56 -4.37 -7.05 -9.32
CA ASN A 56 -3.10 -7.77 -9.44
C ASN A 56 -2.24 -7.14 -10.54
N LEU A 57 -1.05 -6.66 -10.17
CA LEU A 57 -0.02 -6.16 -11.09
C LEU A 57 1.14 -7.17 -11.12
N THR A 58 1.39 -7.85 -12.23
CA THR A 58 2.57 -8.73 -12.36
C THR A 58 3.50 -8.34 -13.51
N ARG A 59 4.72 -7.97 -13.08
CA ARG A 59 6.07 -8.18 -13.62
C ARG A 59 6.22 -8.47 -15.12
N ARG A 60 6.66 -7.44 -15.86
CA ARG A 60 7.80 -7.59 -16.79
C ARG A 60 9.04 -7.02 -16.08
N GLN A 61 10.18 -7.62 -16.34
CA GLN A 61 11.47 -7.45 -15.65
C GLN A 61 12.07 -6.05 -15.87
N THR A 62 11.46 -5.02 -15.29
CA THR A 62 12.11 -3.76 -14.92
C THR A 62 11.51 -3.35 -13.58
N ASN A 63 12.19 -3.64 -12.47
CA ASN A 63 11.69 -3.28 -11.14
C ASN A 63 11.60 -1.75 -11.05
N MET A 64 10.38 -1.21 -10.89
CA MET A 64 10.17 0.20 -10.60
C MET A 64 10.28 0.37 -9.09
N ASN A 65 11.37 0.98 -8.65
CA ASN A 65 11.56 1.29 -7.25
C ASN A 65 10.94 2.66 -7.00
N VAL A 66 9.95 2.67 -6.10
CA VAL A 66 9.39 3.90 -5.55
C VAL A 66 9.75 3.89 -4.08
N ILE A 67 10.59 4.85 -3.68
CA ILE A 67 10.99 5.04 -2.29
C ILE A 67 10.21 6.25 -1.78
N ILE A 68 9.53 6.08 -0.65
CA ILE A 68 8.84 7.17 0.02
C ILE A 68 9.35 7.21 1.45
N GLY A 69 9.92 8.34 1.84
CA GLY A 69 10.63 8.44 3.10
C GLY A 69 10.82 9.86 3.59
N ALA A 70 11.13 9.96 4.87
CA ALA A 70 11.51 11.19 5.53
C ALA A 70 13.00 11.46 5.26
N THR A 71 13.32 12.60 4.65
CA THR A 71 14.68 13.07 4.34
C THR A 71 14.83 14.51 4.84
N SER A 72 16.06 14.92 5.14
CA SER A 72 16.39 16.32 5.47
C SER A 72 16.13 17.25 4.28
N MET A 73 16.04 18.55 4.54
CA MET A 73 15.72 19.57 3.53
C MET A 73 16.69 19.57 2.33
N LEU A 74 16.20 19.77 1.10
CA LEU A 74 16.98 19.61 -0.14
C LEU A 74 16.94 20.82 -1.10
N LYS A 75 16.82 22.06 -0.59
CA LYS A 75 16.57 23.29 -1.38
C LYS A 75 17.69 23.77 -2.33
N TYR A 76 18.36 22.89 -3.06
CA TYR A 76 19.20 23.28 -4.19
C TYR A 76 18.94 22.38 -5.38
N VAL A 77 19.09 22.96 -6.57
CA VAL A 77 18.99 22.23 -7.83
C VAL A 77 20.28 21.42 -8.01
N THR A 78 20.12 20.13 -8.19
CA THR A 78 21.17 19.21 -8.57
C THR A 78 20.69 18.51 -9.82
N GLU A 79 21.46 18.71 -10.90
CA GLU A 79 21.10 18.24 -12.23
C GLU A 79 20.75 16.75 -12.22
N GLY A 80 19.55 16.44 -12.73
CA GLY A 80 19.07 15.07 -12.86
C GLY A 80 18.52 14.42 -11.59
N VAL A 81 18.50 15.10 -10.44
CA VAL A 81 17.97 14.57 -9.17
C VAL A 81 16.89 15.47 -8.58
N THR A 82 17.17 16.77 -8.44
CA THR A 82 16.27 17.76 -7.84
C THR A 82 15.90 18.88 -8.81
N ASP A 83 14.90 19.67 -8.41
CA ASP A 83 14.42 20.83 -9.16
C ASP A 83 14.07 21.97 -8.18
N ARG A 84 13.78 23.15 -8.72
CA ARG A 84 13.81 24.46 -8.02
C ARG A 84 12.66 24.75 -7.06
N PHE A 85 11.67 23.87 -6.94
CA PHE A 85 10.46 24.12 -6.13
C PHE A 85 10.48 23.47 -4.74
N GLY A 86 11.62 22.94 -4.30
CA GLY A 86 11.78 22.41 -2.94
C GLY A 86 11.79 23.51 -1.86
N LEU A 87 11.44 23.15 -0.63
CA LEU A 87 11.53 24.02 0.56
C LEU A 87 12.76 23.68 1.43
N GLY A 88 13.22 24.64 2.25
CA GLY A 88 14.20 24.42 3.33
C GLY A 88 15.63 24.89 3.05
N LEU A 89 16.63 24.44 3.80
CA LEU A 89 18.05 24.65 3.48
C LEU A 89 18.75 23.30 3.50
N ARG A 90 19.55 23.01 2.47
CA ARG A 90 20.24 21.72 2.39
C ARG A 90 21.36 21.66 3.44
N ASN A 91 21.43 20.55 4.15
CA ASN A 91 22.50 20.23 5.10
C ASN A 91 23.40 19.10 4.56
N GLU A 92 24.47 18.77 5.27
CA GLU A 92 25.45 17.74 4.88
C GLU A 92 24.81 16.37 4.60
N ILE A 93 23.84 15.97 5.43
CA ILE A 93 23.06 14.75 5.21
C ILE A 93 22.29 14.83 3.88
N GLY A 94 21.72 16.00 3.58
CA GLY A 94 21.05 16.27 2.33
C GLY A 94 22.00 16.10 1.13
N ASP A 95 23.23 16.60 1.21
CA ASP A 95 24.23 16.41 0.15
C ASP A 95 24.61 14.95 -0.06
N LEU A 96 24.83 14.19 1.02
CA LEU A 96 25.10 12.75 0.95
C LEU A 96 23.95 11.98 0.27
N LEU A 97 22.70 12.33 0.61
CA LEU A 97 21.52 11.71 0.00
C LEU A 97 21.40 12.05 -1.48
N ILE A 98 21.68 13.30 -1.86
CA ILE A 98 21.68 13.72 -3.26
C ILE A 98 22.75 12.99 -4.06
N GLN A 99 23.94 12.82 -3.51
CA GLN A 99 25.00 12.03 -4.13
C GLN A 99 24.55 10.58 -4.36
N PHE A 100 23.99 9.94 -3.34
CA PHE A 100 23.44 8.59 -3.47
C PHE A 100 22.35 8.50 -4.54
N TYR A 101 21.42 9.46 -4.59
CA TYR A 101 20.36 9.48 -5.60
C TYR A 101 20.92 9.65 -7.01
N LYS A 102 21.96 10.49 -7.18
CA LYS A 102 22.65 10.67 -8.45
C LYS A 102 23.30 9.37 -8.91
N GLU A 103 24.04 8.69 -8.03
CA GLU A 103 24.73 7.42 -8.32
C GLU A 103 23.76 6.27 -8.64
N LYS A 104 22.53 6.29 -8.09
CA LYS A 104 21.51 5.26 -8.31
C LYS A 104 20.47 5.62 -9.37
N ASP A 105 20.67 6.70 -10.12
CA ASP A 105 19.71 7.22 -11.11
C ASP A 105 18.31 7.37 -10.51
N LEU A 106 18.22 8.03 -9.36
CA LEU A 106 16.99 8.32 -8.64
C LEU A 106 16.64 9.82 -8.74
N VAL A 107 15.34 10.11 -8.81
CA VAL A 107 14.79 11.46 -8.96
C VAL A 107 13.76 11.72 -7.88
N ILE A 108 13.82 12.88 -7.25
CA ILE A 108 12.84 13.34 -6.26
C ILE A 108 11.73 14.09 -6.97
N LYS A 109 10.50 13.57 -6.98
CA LYS A 109 9.47 14.11 -7.89
C LYS A 109 8.58 15.22 -7.31
N ASN A 110 8.48 15.34 -5.98
CA ASN A 110 7.65 16.34 -5.31
C ASN A 110 8.24 17.76 -5.23
N ILE A 111 9.33 18.01 -5.96
CA ILE A 111 10.00 19.33 -6.06
C ILE A 111 10.09 19.86 -7.51
N TYR A 112 9.49 19.14 -8.47
CA TYR A 112 9.47 19.49 -9.91
C TYR A 112 8.30 20.37 -10.33
N TYR A 113 7.35 20.63 -9.42
CA TYR A 113 6.10 21.30 -9.75
C TYR A 113 6.00 22.61 -8.99
N ASP A 114 5.68 23.67 -9.71
CA ASP A 114 5.32 24.95 -9.13
C ASP A 114 3.92 24.84 -8.50
N PHE A 115 3.89 24.67 -7.19
CA PHE A 115 2.66 24.67 -6.42
C PHE A 115 2.70 25.79 -5.38
N PRO A 116 1.54 26.33 -4.97
CA PRO A 116 1.46 27.19 -3.81
C PRO A 116 2.07 26.48 -2.60
N SER A 117 2.75 27.24 -1.71
CA SER A 117 3.50 26.68 -0.58
C SER A 117 2.71 25.70 0.28
N ARG A 118 1.38 25.85 0.36
CA ARG A 118 0.46 24.93 1.06
C ARG A 118 0.47 23.48 0.55
N ARG A 119 0.94 23.24 -0.67
CA ARG A 119 1.02 21.91 -1.29
C ARG A 119 2.44 21.35 -1.39
N LEU A 120 3.42 22.05 -0.80
CA LEU A 120 4.83 21.68 -0.80
C LEU A 120 5.25 21.12 0.57
N TYR A 121 4.85 21.75 1.67
CA TYR A 121 5.23 21.29 3.00
C TYR A 121 4.46 20.01 3.38
N THR A 122 5.18 19.09 4.02
CA THR A 122 4.65 17.79 4.45
C THR A 122 4.47 17.72 5.96
N TRP A 123 5.07 18.65 6.72
CA TRP A 123 5.01 18.69 8.18
C TRP A 123 4.80 20.11 8.69
N LYS A 124 4.04 20.23 9.79
CA LYS A 124 3.83 21.47 10.54
C LYS A 124 4.23 21.27 11.99
N THR A 125 4.85 22.27 12.61
CA THR A 125 5.06 22.21 14.06
C THR A 125 3.72 22.32 14.81
N PRO A 126 3.57 21.69 16.00
CA PRO A 126 2.42 21.94 16.88
C PRO A 126 2.22 23.41 17.26
N GLN A 127 3.28 24.23 17.15
CA GLN A 127 3.25 25.67 17.40
C GLN A 127 2.90 26.51 16.15
N ASP A 128 2.49 25.89 15.03
CA ASP A 128 2.16 26.58 13.77
C ASP A 128 0.90 27.44 14.00
N LYS A 129 1.14 28.73 14.25
CA LYS A 129 0.11 29.75 14.46
C LYS A 129 0.29 30.86 13.43
N ASP A 130 -0.72 31.70 13.23
CA ASP A 130 -0.64 32.82 12.27
C ASP A 130 0.53 33.78 12.58
N THR A 131 0.97 33.83 13.84
CA THR A 131 2.11 34.62 14.30
C THR A 131 3.47 33.90 14.20
N HIS A 132 3.48 32.58 14.04
CA HIS A 132 4.70 31.76 13.97
C HIS A 132 4.49 30.56 13.05
N ILE A 133 4.68 30.79 11.74
CA ILE A 133 4.48 29.76 10.71
C ILE A 133 5.77 28.96 10.56
N VAL A 134 5.75 27.69 10.97
CA VAL A 134 6.89 26.77 10.79
C VAL A 134 6.41 25.48 10.14
N ARG A 135 6.74 25.37 8.86
CA ARG A 135 6.27 24.30 7.98
C ARG A 135 7.42 23.81 7.12
N ASN A 136 7.69 22.50 7.17
CA ASN A 136 8.84 21.89 6.54
C ASN A 136 8.43 20.85 5.49
N GLN A 137 9.28 20.68 4.48
CA GLN A 137 9.19 19.58 3.53
C GLN A 137 10.20 18.51 3.94
N ILE A 138 9.69 17.42 4.50
CA ILE A 138 10.52 16.32 5.00
C ILE A 138 10.15 14.99 4.37
N ASP A 139 8.97 14.85 3.76
CA ASP A 139 8.56 13.63 3.08
C ASP A 139 8.78 13.78 1.57
N TYR A 140 9.49 12.83 0.96
CA TYR A 140 9.85 12.87 -0.45
C TYR A 140 9.43 11.60 -1.17
N LEU A 141 9.02 11.79 -2.43
CA LEU A 141 8.75 10.67 -3.33
C LEU A 141 9.90 10.56 -4.33
N ILE A 142 10.62 9.45 -4.25
CA ILE A 142 11.80 9.16 -5.04
C ILE A 142 11.48 7.99 -5.98
N ILE A 143 11.88 8.12 -7.24
CA ILE A 143 11.67 7.09 -8.27
C ILE A 143 12.90 6.93 -9.14
N ASN A 144 13.11 5.75 -9.73
CA ASN A 144 14.11 5.62 -10.79
C ASN A 144 13.85 6.62 -11.93
N LYS A 145 14.91 7.30 -12.37
CA LYS A 145 14.92 8.30 -13.46
C LYS A 145 14.23 7.79 -14.73
N ARG A 146 14.43 6.51 -15.08
CA ARG A 146 13.78 5.87 -16.24
C ARG A 146 12.24 5.87 -16.17
N PHE A 147 11.65 5.92 -14.98
CA PHE A 147 10.20 5.86 -14.77
C PHE A 147 9.60 7.20 -14.34
N GLN A 148 10.39 8.27 -14.27
CA GLN A 148 9.91 9.59 -13.81
C GLN A 148 8.69 10.10 -14.59
N ASN A 149 8.60 9.74 -15.89
CA ASN A 149 7.51 10.15 -16.78
C ASN A 149 6.18 9.41 -16.52
N ASN A 150 6.21 8.34 -15.72
CA ASN A 150 5.01 7.65 -15.26
C ASN A 150 4.28 8.46 -14.19
N ILE A 151 4.98 9.31 -13.44
CA ILE A 151 4.37 10.22 -12.47
C ILE A 151 3.93 11.49 -13.19
N LYS A 152 2.65 11.83 -13.05
CA LYS A 152 2.06 13.03 -13.66
C LYS A 152 1.99 14.20 -12.71
N ARG A 153 1.87 13.93 -11.41
CA ARG A 153 1.78 14.94 -10.37
C ARG A 153 2.20 14.34 -9.06
N VAL A 154 2.93 15.10 -8.25
CA VAL A 154 3.13 14.80 -6.83
C VAL A 154 2.90 16.07 -6.02
N ALA A 155 2.03 16.03 -5.03
CA ALA A 155 1.72 17.19 -4.19
C ALA A 155 1.24 16.74 -2.81
N THR A 156 1.40 17.60 -1.81
CA THR A 156 0.76 17.37 -0.51
C THR A 156 -0.73 17.72 -0.56
N TYR A 157 -1.49 17.06 0.30
CA TYR A 157 -2.93 17.27 0.45
C TYR A 157 -3.22 17.82 1.85
N PRO A 158 -3.15 19.16 2.04
CA PRO A 158 -3.46 19.77 3.32
C PRO A 158 -4.95 19.68 3.64
N GLY A 159 -5.29 19.63 4.92
CA GLY A 159 -6.69 19.55 5.39
C GLY A 159 -7.22 18.12 5.49
N SER A 160 -6.34 17.15 5.73
CA SER A 160 -6.72 15.80 6.16
C SER A 160 -6.95 15.77 7.66
N ASP A 161 -8.08 15.21 8.08
CA ASP A 161 -8.55 15.28 9.47
C ASP A 161 -8.28 13.97 10.23
N ILE A 162 -7.02 13.74 10.59
CA ILE A 162 -6.61 12.57 11.40
C ILE A 162 -5.83 12.94 12.66
N GLY A 163 -5.74 14.23 12.99
CA GLY A 163 -4.90 14.71 14.08
C GLY A 163 -3.43 14.31 13.90
N SER A 164 -2.89 14.48 12.69
CA SER A 164 -1.46 14.38 12.40
C SER A 164 -0.93 15.75 11.99
N ASP A 165 0.26 16.04 12.46
CA ASP A 165 1.12 17.14 12.06
C ASP A 165 1.71 16.97 10.64
N HIS A 166 1.53 15.80 10.02
CA HIS A 166 1.93 15.53 8.65
C HIS A 166 0.77 15.57 7.66
N ASN A 167 1.01 16.20 6.50
CA ASN A 167 0.12 16.09 5.34
C ASN A 167 0.51 14.88 4.48
N PRO A 168 -0.46 14.13 3.95
CA PRO A 168 -0.16 13.05 3.02
C PRO A 168 0.43 13.60 1.71
N LEU A 169 1.48 12.94 1.21
CA LEU A 169 2.10 13.19 -0.08
C LEU A 169 1.47 12.25 -1.12
N ILE A 170 0.82 12.81 -2.14
CA ILE A 170 0.05 12.05 -3.13
C ILE A 170 0.68 12.16 -4.50
N ALA A 171 0.85 11.02 -5.16
CA ALA A 171 1.32 10.91 -6.53
C ALA A 171 0.28 10.28 -7.46
N ASP A 172 0.05 10.94 -8.60
CA ASP A 172 -0.77 10.43 -9.69
C ASP A 172 0.14 9.71 -10.71
N PHE A 173 0.06 8.38 -10.75
CA PHE A 173 0.74 7.55 -11.73
C PHE A 173 -0.13 7.29 -12.95
N LYS A 174 0.49 7.30 -14.13
CA LYS A 174 -0.08 6.87 -15.40
C LYS A 174 0.84 5.80 -16.00
N PHE A 175 0.43 4.55 -15.89
CA PHE A 175 1.15 3.43 -16.47
C PHE A 175 0.83 3.33 -17.96
N ARG A 176 1.88 3.31 -18.78
CA ARG A 176 1.78 2.99 -20.20
C ARG A 176 2.04 1.49 -20.34
N GLY A 177 0.97 0.70 -20.39
CA GLY A 177 1.05 -0.75 -20.54
C GLY A 177 -0.30 -1.42 -20.31
N LYS A 178 -0.42 -2.68 -20.76
CA LYS A 178 -1.56 -3.52 -20.40
C LYS A 178 -1.40 -3.92 -18.93
N LEU A 179 -2.41 -3.65 -18.11
CA LEU A 179 -2.58 -4.35 -16.84
C LEU A 179 -2.67 -5.83 -17.18
N ILE A 180 -1.64 -6.60 -16.86
CA ILE A 180 -1.72 -8.06 -16.92
C ILE A 180 -2.43 -8.45 -15.63
N THR A 181 -3.75 -8.57 -15.69
CA THR A 181 -4.54 -9.22 -14.65
C THR A 181 -4.20 -10.70 -14.68
N GLN A 182 -3.14 -11.10 -13.96
CA GLN A 182 -3.01 -12.51 -13.63
C GLN A 182 -4.20 -12.83 -12.73
N LYS A 183 -5.15 -13.64 -13.23
CA LYS A 183 -6.14 -14.27 -12.35
C LYS A 183 -5.34 -14.88 -11.20
N MET A 184 -5.70 -14.58 -9.95
CA MET A 184 -5.13 -15.28 -8.80
C MET A 184 -5.14 -16.76 -9.16
N LYS A 185 -3.96 -17.40 -9.17
CA LYS A 185 -3.90 -18.84 -9.42
C LYS A 185 -4.73 -19.47 -8.32
N SER A 186 -5.93 -19.94 -8.66
CA SER A 186 -6.77 -20.70 -7.76
C SER A 186 -5.93 -21.90 -7.34
N ILE A 187 -5.54 -21.91 -6.07
CA ILE A 187 -4.99 -23.09 -5.45
C ILE A 187 -6.18 -24.05 -5.35
N ARG A 188 -6.13 -25.13 -6.12
CA ARG A 188 -7.15 -26.16 -6.15
C ARG A 188 -6.72 -27.28 -5.22
N LEU A 189 -7.63 -27.73 -4.37
CA LEU A 189 -7.46 -28.94 -3.59
C LEU A 189 -7.50 -30.12 -4.55
N ASN A 190 -6.70 -31.16 -4.26
CA ASN A 190 -6.73 -32.39 -5.01
C ASN A 190 -8.01 -33.17 -4.68
N ILE A 191 -9.14 -32.79 -5.28
CA ILE A 191 -10.45 -33.43 -5.08
C ILE A 191 -10.40 -34.90 -5.53
N GLN A 192 -9.50 -35.26 -6.45
CA GLN A 192 -9.32 -36.65 -6.90
C GLN A 192 -8.92 -37.57 -5.75
N ALA A 193 -8.24 -37.08 -4.71
CA ALA A 193 -7.89 -37.87 -3.53
C ALA A 193 -9.13 -38.37 -2.76
N LEU A 194 -10.30 -37.74 -2.93
CA LEU A 194 -11.57 -38.22 -2.36
C LEU A 194 -12.10 -39.50 -3.01
N LYS A 195 -11.47 -40.00 -4.08
CA LYS A 195 -11.78 -41.32 -4.65
C LYS A 195 -11.22 -42.47 -3.82
N GLU A 196 -10.23 -42.19 -2.97
CA GLU A 196 -9.73 -43.15 -1.99
C GLU A 196 -10.62 -43.11 -0.75
N ASP A 197 -11.13 -44.27 -0.33
CA ASP A 197 -12.12 -44.37 0.75
C ASP A 197 -11.60 -43.79 2.07
N GLY A 198 -10.29 -43.91 2.35
CA GLY A 198 -9.68 -43.36 3.57
C GLY A 198 -9.74 -41.83 3.65
N TYR A 199 -9.43 -41.11 2.57
CA TYR A 199 -9.54 -39.65 2.54
C TYR A 199 -10.99 -39.18 2.53
N ARG A 200 -11.87 -39.90 1.84
CA ARG A 200 -13.30 -39.59 1.80
C ARG A 200 -13.93 -39.68 3.18
N GLU A 201 -13.61 -40.73 3.92
CA GLU A 201 -14.15 -40.95 5.26
C GLU A 201 -13.63 -39.93 6.26
N GLN A 202 -12.33 -39.61 6.24
CA GLN A 202 -11.75 -38.56 7.07
C GLN A 202 -12.37 -37.18 6.82
N VAL A 203 -12.56 -36.81 5.55
CA VAL A 203 -13.19 -35.53 5.19
C VAL A 203 -14.65 -35.50 5.62
N LYS A 204 -15.39 -36.60 5.42
CA LYS A 204 -16.80 -36.71 5.84
C LYS A 204 -16.94 -36.59 7.34
N ASP A 205 -16.22 -37.39 8.11
CA ASP A 205 -16.27 -37.38 9.57
C ASP A 205 -15.87 -36.01 10.15
N ARG A 206 -14.84 -35.38 9.59
CA ARG A 206 -14.46 -34.01 9.98
C ARG A 206 -15.56 -33.00 9.67
N MET A 207 -16.18 -33.06 8.50
CA MET A 207 -17.28 -32.15 8.14
C MET A 207 -18.50 -32.36 9.04
N ASP A 208 -18.86 -33.60 9.34
CA ASP A 208 -19.99 -33.94 10.19
C ASP A 208 -19.76 -33.41 11.63
N ARG A 209 -18.54 -33.56 12.18
CA ARG A 209 -18.18 -32.98 13.49
C ARG A 209 -18.26 -31.46 13.52
N GLU A 210 -17.80 -30.78 12.47
CA GLU A 210 -17.82 -29.32 12.39
C GLU A 210 -19.25 -28.77 12.19
N CYS A 211 -20.10 -29.48 11.45
CA CYS A 211 -21.53 -29.13 11.27
C CYS A 211 -22.37 -29.39 12.54
N GLN A 212 -21.96 -30.33 13.40
CA GLN A 212 -22.67 -30.64 14.64
C GLN A 212 -22.40 -29.64 15.76
N ARG A 213 -21.37 -28.79 15.66
CA ARG A 213 -21.14 -27.66 16.58
C ARG A 213 -22.15 -26.54 16.30
N ARG A 214 -23.41 -26.78 16.68
CA ARG A 214 -24.56 -25.87 16.50
C ARG A 214 -24.57 -24.68 17.45
N GLU A 215 -23.74 -24.69 18.49
CA GLU A 215 -23.78 -23.70 19.57
C GLU A 215 -23.36 -22.29 19.13
N ASP A 216 -22.59 -22.16 18.03
CA ASP A 216 -22.07 -20.87 17.53
C ASP A 216 -23.01 -20.15 16.52
N ILE A 217 -24.16 -20.74 16.15
CA ILE A 217 -24.95 -20.31 14.97
C ILE A 217 -26.28 -19.65 15.38
N GLN A 218 -26.70 -19.78 16.64
CA GLN A 218 -27.91 -19.13 17.16
C GLN A 218 -27.70 -17.61 17.32
N GLY A 219 -28.53 -16.81 16.64
CA GLY A 219 -28.50 -15.34 16.70
C GLY A 219 -27.78 -14.64 15.54
N MET A 220 -27.18 -15.38 14.61
CA MET A 220 -26.54 -14.83 13.40
C MET A 220 -27.53 -14.66 12.24
N SER A 221 -27.23 -13.74 11.32
CA SER A 221 -28.02 -13.58 10.08
C SER A 221 -27.85 -14.80 9.15
N MET A 222 -28.82 -15.10 8.29
CA MET A 222 -28.72 -16.24 7.34
C MET A 222 -27.46 -16.20 6.48
N GLU A 223 -27.02 -15.01 6.06
CA GLU A 223 -25.81 -14.84 5.23
C GLU A 223 -24.54 -15.17 6.02
N ASP A 224 -24.50 -14.80 7.31
CA ASP A 224 -23.38 -15.12 8.20
C ASP A 224 -23.33 -16.61 8.55
N GLN A 225 -24.51 -17.22 8.76
CA GLN A 225 -24.64 -18.66 8.96
C GLN A 225 -24.12 -19.43 7.73
N TRP A 226 -24.54 -19.04 6.53
CA TRP A 226 -24.07 -19.62 5.28
C TRP A 226 -22.56 -19.45 5.08
N THR A 227 -22.04 -18.25 5.39
CA THR A 227 -20.61 -17.95 5.27
C THR A 227 -19.79 -18.81 6.25
N SER A 228 -20.28 -18.99 7.47
CA SER A 228 -19.64 -19.84 8.48
C SER A 228 -19.55 -21.30 8.01
N ILE A 229 -20.68 -21.87 7.55
CA ILE A 229 -20.73 -23.24 7.00
C ILE A 229 -19.74 -23.41 5.85
N LYS A 230 -19.76 -22.47 4.90
CA LYS A 230 -18.87 -22.50 3.73
C LYS A 230 -17.40 -22.45 4.13
N LEU A 231 -17.03 -21.62 5.10
CA LEU A 231 -15.64 -21.51 5.57
C LEU A 231 -15.18 -22.77 6.30
N ASN A 232 -16.04 -23.36 7.11
CA ASN A 232 -15.74 -24.59 7.85
C ASN A 232 -15.52 -25.76 6.89
N ILE A 233 -16.41 -25.95 5.91
CA ILE A 233 -16.25 -26.98 4.86
C ILE A 233 -14.94 -26.78 4.10
N GLN A 234 -14.62 -25.55 3.70
CA GLN A 234 -13.39 -25.24 2.98
C GLN A 234 -12.13 -25.45 3.84
N ARG A 235 -12.20 -25.19 5.14
CA ARG A 235 -11.09 -25.41 6.07
C ARG A 235 -10.83 -26.89 6.27
N SER A 236 -11.87 -27.67 6.60
CA SER A 236 -11.77 -29.12 6.77
C SER A 236 -11.20 -29.81 5.53
N ALA A 237 -11.67 -29.41 4.34
CA ALA A 237 -11.15 -29.93 3.09
C ALA A 237 -9.68 -29.55 2.85
N LYS A 238 -9.23 -28.35 3.25
CA LYS A 238 -7.82 -27.89 3.11
C LYS A 238 -6.85 -28.59 4.05
N GLU A 239 -7.30 -28.94 5.26
CA GLU A 239 -6.45 -29.60 6.26
C GLU A 239 -6.13 -31.04 5.85
N ILE A 240 -7.09 -31.72 5.23
CA ILE A 240 -6.99 -33.14 4.89
C ILE A 240 -6.49 -33.35 3.46
N LEU A 241 -6.95 -32.53 2.50
CA LEU A 241 -6.56 -32.69 1.09
C LEU A 241 -5.28 -31.89 0.80
N SER A 242 -4.31 -32.57 0.19
CA SER A 242 -3.16 -31.91 -0.40
C SER A 242 -3.56 -31.04 -1.60
N TYR A 243 -2.73 -30.05 -1.90
CA TYR A 243 -2.89 -29.24 -3.11
C TYR A 243 -2.52 -30.04 -4.36
N GLU A 244 -3.21 -29.78 -5.48
CA GLU A 244 -2.88 -30.39 -6.77
C GLU A 244 -1.40 -30.15 -7.12
N LYS A 245 -0.61 -31.22 -7.25
CA LYS A 245 0.75 -31.15 -7.79
C LYS A 245 0.64 -30.85 -9.29
N ARG A 246 1.39 -29.86 -9.77
CA ARG A 246 1.47 -29.56 -11.20
C ARG A 246 2.70 -30.22 -11.78
N GLU A 247 2.52 -30.97 -12.85
CA GLU A 247 3.63 -31.32 -13.73
C GLU A 247 4.12 -30.05 -14.44
N ALA A 248 5.43 -29.84 -14.39
CA ALA A 248 6.05 -28.78 -15.18
C ALA A 248 5.83 -29.10 -16.66
N LYS A 249 5.23 -28.15 -17.40
CA LYS A 249 5.25 -28.24 -18.87
C LYS A 249 6.71 -28.29 -19.30
N LYS A 250 7.14 -29.41 -19.91
CA LYS A 250 8.42 -29.48 -20.61
C LYS A 250 8.44 -28.35 -21.63
N SER A 251 9.47 -27.50 -21.57
CA SER A 251 9.69 -26.40 -22.52
C SER A 251 10.15 -26.95 -23.85
#